data_AF-A0A818SRS3-F1
#
_entry.id   AF-A0A818SRS3-F1
#
_cell.length_a   1.000
_cell.length_b   1.000
_cell.length_c   1.000
_cell.angle_alpha   90.00
_cell.angle_beta   90.00
_cell.angle_gamma   90.00
#
_symmetry.space_group_name_H-M   'P 1'
#
loop_
_entity.id
_entity.type
_entity.pdbx_description
1 polymer ?
#
loop_
_entity_poly.entity_id
_entity_poly.type
_entity_poly.pdbx_seq_one_letter_code
_entity_poly.pdbx_strand_id
1 'polypeptide(L)'
;FFLLVDDYATYIRLIDEMLDQRYNYVIQSRRTIETFPCAVAKYPLLDIINQPQRHLHCQVTEDKSQSVSHTLRFHGNQYDGDTLKASDTPLQILEIFVCETIAALAQTAHQLKHHVYHMFCHAQQKVAELQALNPTADATELISVICGDSAWLQELFDRFDSIMQQADLYIFSNVEIAW
;
A
#
# COMPACT_ATOMS: atom_id res chain seq x y z
N PHE A 1 4.12 31.16 7.79
CA PHE A 1 3.02 30.38 7.17
C PHE A 1 3.44 29.71 5.87
N PHE A 2 4.06 30.41 4.89
CA PHE A 2 4.66 29.74 3.71
C PHE A 2 5.76 28.71 4.07
N LEU A 3 6.55 28.98 5.12
CA LEU A 3 7.62 28.07 5.56
C LEU A 3 7.12 26.73 6.14
N LEU A 4 5.90 26.67 6.68
CA LEU A 4 5.37 25.42 7.28
C LEU A 4 4.95 24.41 6.21
N VAL A 5 4.41 24.87 5.08
CA VAL A 5 3.91 24.00 4.00
C VAL A 5 5.07 23.32 3.27
N ASP A 6 6.18 24.04 3.06
CA ASP A 6 7.39 23.48 2.44
C ASP A 6 8.06 22.41 3.31
N ASP A 7 8.06 22.60 4.64
CA ASP A 7 8.63 21.63 5.58
C ASP A 7 7.82 20.32 5.58
N TYR A 8 6.48 20.39 5.65
CA TYR A 8 5.63 19.19 5.60
C TYR A 8 5.68 18.47 4.24
N ALA A 9 5.73 19.22 3.15
CA ALA A 9 5.91 18.64 1.81
C ALA A 9 7.24 17.87 1.72
N THR A 10 8.30 18.37 2.35
CA THR A 10 9.59 17.68 2.42
C THR A 10 9.51 16.37 3.19
N TYR A 11 8.82 16.34 4.34
CA TYR A 11 8.66 15.11 5.11
C TYR A 11 7.80 14.06 4.40
N ILE A 12 6.72 14.48 3.75
CA ILE A 12 5.87 13.56 2.96
C ILE A 12 6.68 12.94 1.82
N ARG A 13 7.50 13.74 1.13
CA ARG A 13 8.41 13.23 0.09
C ARG A 13 9.42 12.23 0.64
N LEU A 14 10.00 12.50 1.82
CA LEU A 14 10.93 11.55 2.45
C LEU A 14 10.24 10.23 2.79
N ILE A 15 9.01 10.27 3.32
CA ILE A 15 8.20 9.08 3.59
C ILE A 15 7.96 8.29 2.30
N ASP A 16 7.55 8.97 1.22
CA ASP A 16 7.31 8.35 -0.07
C ASP A 16 8.58 7.71 -0.66
N GLU A 17 9.71 8.41 -0.61
CA GLU A 17 11.02 7.89 -1.04
C GLU A 17 11.44 6.65 -0.22
N MET A 18 11.24 6.66 1.10
CA MET A 18 11.54 5.51 1.96
C MET A 18 10.68 4.29 1.61
N LEU A 19 9.38 4.50 1.38
CA LEU A 19 8.45 3.45 0.99
C LEU A 19 8.80 2.88 -0.38
N ASP A 20 9.07 3.74 -1.37
CA ASP A 20 9.38 3.31 -2.73
C ASP A 20 10.71 2.52 -2.77
N GLN A 21 11.71 2.93 -1.98
CA GLN A 21 12.94 2.16 -1.82
C GLN A 21 12.66 0.73 -1.32
N ARG A 22 11.90 0.58 -0.23
CA ARG A 22 11.55 -0.75 0.31
C ARG A 22 10.70 -1.54 -0.68
N TYR A 23 9.73 -0.90 -1.32
CA TYR A 23 8.89 -1.51 -2.33
C TYR A 23 9.72 -2.13 -3.45
N ASN A 24 10.67 -1.36 -4.00
CA ASN A 24 11.56 -1.83 -5.06
C ASN A 24 12.42 -3.03 -4.62
N TYR A 25 12.96 -3.02 -3.40
CA TYR A 25 13.68 -4.17 -2.87
C TYR A 25 12.77 -5.40 -2.70
N VAL A 26 11.59 -5.23 -2.11
CA VAL A 26 10.64 -6.33 -1.87
C VAL A 26 10.17 -6.94 -3.19
N ILE A 27 9.71 -6.13 -4.14
CA ILE A 27 9.14 -6.63 -5.40
C ILE A 27 10.20 -7.30 -6.30
N GLN A 28 11.46 -6.87 -6.21
CA GLN A 28 12.58 -7.45 -6.95
C GLN A 28 13.25 -8.63 -6.23
N SER A 29 12.93 -8.88 -4.96
CA SER A 29 13.52 -9.98 -4.17
C SER A 29 13.25 -11.37 -4.75
N ARG A 30 12.24 -11.49 -5.63
CA ARG A 30 11.84 -12.75 -6.25
C ARG A 30 11.50 -12.53 -7.71
N ARG A 31 11.84 -13.52 -8.55
CA ARG A 31 11.40 -13.54 -9.94
C ARG A 31 9.90 -13.84 -9.98
N THR A 32 9.16 -12.97 -10.64
CA THR A 32 7.72 -13.08 -10.85
C THR A 32 7.40 -12.82 -12.32
N ILE A 33 6.23 -13.24 -12.78
CA ILE A 33 5.75 -12.85 -14.11
C ILE A 33 5.59 -11.32 -14.20
N GLU A 34 5.82 -10.77 -15.39
CA GLU A 34 5.81 -9.31 -15.62
C GLU A 34 4.51 -8.61 -15.19
N THR A 35 3.38 -9.31 -15.29
CA THR A 35 2.06 -8.74 -14.96
C THR A 35 1.82 -8.59 -13.45
N PHE A 36 2.55 -9.31 -12.61
CA PHE A 36 2.33 -9.30 -11.16
C PHE A 36 2.75 -7.97 -10.51
N PRO A 37 3.97 -7.44 -10.71
CA PRO A 37 4.33 -6.11 -10.19
C PRO A 37 3.40 -5.00 -10.70
N CYS A 38 2.95 -5.09 -11.95
CA CYS A 38 1.98 -4.15 -12.50
C CYS A 38 0.64 -4.21 -11.78
N ALA A 39 0.14 -5.40 -11.44
CA ALA A 39 -1.09 -5.54 -10.66
C ALA A 39 -0.95 -4.94 -9.26
N VAL A 40 0.16 -5.24 -8.58
CA VAL A 40 0.46 -4.70 -7.24
C VAL A 40 0.53 -3.19 -7.25
N ALA A 41 1.11 -2.57 -8.28
CA ALA A 41 1.23 -1.11 -8.35
C ALA A 41 -0.05 -0.38 -8.79
N LYS A 42 -0.96 -1.08 -9.47
CA LYS A 42 -2.11 -0.47 -10.13
C LYS A 42 -3.34 -0.39 -9.24
N TYR A 43 -3.59 -1.42 -8.43
CA TYR A 43 -4.86 -1.54 -7.69
C TYR A 43 -4.67 -1.23 -6.21
N PRO A 44 -5.33 -0.19 -5.66
CA PRO A 44 -5.10 0.24 -4.28
C PRO A 44 -5.64 -0.71 -3.23
N LEU A 45 -6.48 -1.69 -3.58
CA LEU A 45 -7.04 -2.65 -2.63
C LEU A 45 -6.64 -4.07 -3.02
N LEU A 46 -6.27 -4.85 -2.00
CA LEU A 46 -5.87 -6.23 -2.11
C LEU A 46 -6.54 -7.04 -0.99
N ASP A 47 -7.33 -8.04 -1.39
CA ASP A 47 -7.76 -9.11 -0.49
C ASP A 47 -6.87 -10.34 -0.71
N ILE A 48 -6.42 -10.95 0.38
CA ILE A 48 -5.69 -12.23 0.37
C ILE A 48 -6.60 -13.30 0.95
N ILE A 49 -7.15 -14.14 0.07
CA ILE A 49 -8.15 -15.13 0.42
C ILE A 49 -7.47 -16.48 0.58
N ASN A 50 -7.54 -17.06 1.79
CA ASN A 50 -7.04 -18.40 2.06
C ASN A 50 -8.00 -19.44 1.47
N GLN A 51 -7.73 -19.83 0.23
CA GLN A 51 -8.51 -20.80 -0.54
C GLN A 51 -7.55 -21.77 -1.24
N PRO A 52 -7.06 -22.81 -0.55
CA PRO A 52 -6.06 -23.71 -1.11
C PRO A 52 -6.63 -24.52 -2.27
N GLN A 53 -5.99 -24.42 -3.43
CA GLN A 53 -6.32 -25.19 -4.63
C GLN A 53 -5.13 -26.06 -5.00
N ARG A 54 -4.87 -27.09 -4.18
CA ARG A 54 -3.64 -27.90 -4.23
C ARG A 54 -3.37 -28.62 -5.55
N HIS A 55 -4.38 -28.73 -6.41
CA HIS A 55 -4.28 -29.32 -7.75
C HIS A 55 -3.81 -28.31 -8.81
N LEU A 56 -3.77 -27.02 -8.48
CA LEU A 56 -3.26 -25.95 -9.33
C LEU A 56 -1.88 -25.50 -8.84
N HIS A 57 -1.12 -24.96 -9.79
CA HIS A 57 0.20 -24.38 -9.53
C HIS A 57 0.09 -22.87 -9.40
N CYS A 58 0.99 -22.27 -8.62
CA CYS A 58 1.07 -20.82 -8.50
C CYS A 58 1.26 -20.18 -9.88
N GLN A 59 0.46 -19.15 -10.17
CA GLN A 59 0.46 -18.49 -11.47
C GLN A 59 1.57 -17.46 -11.64
N VAL A 60 2.25 -17.07 -10.55
CA VAL A 60 3.20 -15.95 -10.52
C VAL A 60 4.66 -16.41 -10.52
N THR A 61 4.94 -17.59 -9.97
CA THR A 61 6.29 -18.18 -9.95
C THR A 61 6.52 -19.06 -11.18
N GLU A 62 7.77 -19.11 -11.64
CA GLU A 62 8.21 -20.07 -12.68
C GLU A 62 8.26 -21.52 -12.15
N ASP A 63 8.41 -21.68 -10.82
CA ASP A 63 8.46 -22.97 -10.15
C ASP A 63 7.06 -23.60 -10.05
N LYS A 64 6.76 -24.47 -11.01
CA LYS A 64 5.50 -25.21 -11.07
C LYS A 64 5.33 -26.24 -9.94
N SER A 65 6.33 -26.50 -9.10
CA SER A 65 6.15 -27.41 -7.96
C SER A 65 5.28 -26.80 -6.85
N GLN A 66 5.17 -25.46 -6.80
CA GLN A 66 4.44 -24.77 -5.75
C GLN A 66 2.94 -24.76 -6.01
N SER A 67 2.18 -25.38 -5.10
CA SER A 67 0.72 -25.42 -5.16
C SER A 67 0.08 -24.11 -4.70
N VAL A 68 -1.10 -23.81 -5.22
CA VAL A 68 -1.91 -22.66 -4.78
C VAL A 68 -2.37 -22.82 -3.32
N SER A 69 -2.07 -21.84 -2.47
CA SER A 69 -2.61 -21.71 -1.11
C SER A 69 -3.57 -20.52 -0.96
N HIS A 70 -3.39 -19.48 -1.78
CA HIS A 70 -4.13 -18.23 -1.67
C HIS A 70 -4.65 -17.74 -3.02
N THR A 71 -5.73 -16.95 -2.98
CA THR A 71 -6.17 -16.11 -4.10
C THR A 71 -5.93 -14.66 -3.74
N LEU A 72 -5.16 -13.96 -4.58
CA LEU A 72 -5.02 -12.51 -4.51
C LEU A 72 -6.14 -11.88 -5.31
N ARG A 73 -6.95 -11.03 -4.70
CA ARG A 73 -7.98 -10.24 -5.38
C ARG A 73 -7.59 -8.78 -5.31
N PHE A 74 -7.13 -8.25 -6.43
CA PHE A 74 -6.84 -6.83 -6.62
C PHE A 74 -8.08 -6.09 -7.10
N HIS A 75 -8.42 -4.97 -6.47
CA HIS A 75 -9.60 -4.17 -6.82
C HIS A 75 -9.45 -2.70 -6.38
N GLY A 76 -10.54 -1.93 -6.55
CA GLY A 76 -10.59 -0.50 -6.25
C GLY A 76 -10.34 0.37 -7.47
N ASN A 77 -10.77 1.63 -7.38
CA ASN A 77 -10.51 2.61 -8.44
C ASN A 77 -9.01 2.89 -8.47
N GLN A 78 -8.41 2.82 -9.66
CA GLN A 78 -7.04 3.29 -9.85
C GLN A 78 -6.94 4.76 -9.47
N TYR A 79 -5.75 5.23 -9.15
CA TYR A 79 -5.52 6.63 -8.83
C TYR A 79 -4.27 7.14 -9.54
N ASP A 80 -4.24 8.44 -9.76
CA ASP A 80 -3.06 9.12 -10.29
C ASP A 80 -2.01 9.27 -9.19
N GLY A 81 -0.77 8.82 -9.46
CA GLY A 81 0.28 8.76 -8.44
C GLY A 81 0.69 10.12 -7.89
N ASP A 82 0.60 11.18 -8.70
CA ASP A 82 1.02 12.53 -8.32
C ASP A 82 -0.07 13.29 -7.57
N THR A 83 -1.32 13.13 -8.00
CA THR A 83 -2.47 13.86 -7.45
C THR A 83 -3.28 13.06 -6.43
N LEU A 84 -3.05 11.75 -6.35
CA LEU A 84 -3.78 10.77 -5.52
C LEU A 84 -5.29 10.72 -5.79
N LYS A 85 -5.75 11.36 -6.86
CA LYS A 85 -7.16 11.38 -7.25
C LYS A 85 -7.52 10.06 -7.92
N ALA A 86 -8.72 9.57 -7.59
CA ALA A 86 -9.29 8.43 -8.29
C ALA A 86 -9.41 8.73 -9.79
N SER A 87 -9.01 7.76 -10.59
CA SER A 87 -9.17 7.73 -12.04
C SER A 87 -10.61 7.36 -12.36
N ASP A 88 -11.15 7.91 -13.45
CA ASP A 88 -12.46 7.54 -14.02
C ASP A 88 -12.44 6.16 -14.70
N THR A 89 -11.31 5.45 -14.62
CA THR A 89 -11.17 4.11 -15.19
C THR A 89 -12.14 3.14 -14.50
N PRO A 90 -12.93 2.36 -15.26
CA PRO A 90 -13.86 1.41 -14.69
C PRO A 90 -13.21 0.46 -13.68
N LEU A 91 -13.94 0.17 -12.60
CA LEU A 91 -13.54 -0.83 -11.62
C LEU A 91 -13.29 -2.17 -12.30
N GLN A 92 -12.06 -2.68 -12.12
CA GLN A 92 -11.67 -4.01 -12.55
C GLN A 92 -11.26 -4.81 -11.32
N ILE A 93 -11.73 -6.05 -11.26
CA ILE A 93 -11.28 -7.03 -10.28
C ILE A 93 -10.33 -7.97 -11.01
N LEU A 94 -9.12 -8.13 -10.48
CA LEU A 94 -8.13 -9.07 -10.97
C LEU A 94 -7.87 -10.11 -9.88
N GLU A 95 -8.13 -11.38 -10.20
CA GLU A 95 -7.85 -12.49 -9.32
C GLU A 95 -6.66 -13.31 -9.83
N ILE A 96 -5.74 -13.65 -8.93
CA ILE A 96 -4.54 -14.43 -9.22
C ILE A 96 -4.37 -15.51 -8.15
N PHE A 97 -4.20 -16.76 -8.57
CA PHE A 97 -3.96 -17.90 -7.70
C PHE A 97 -2.47 -18.06 -7.40
N VAL A 98 -2.12 -18.04 -6.11
CA VAL A 98 -0.73 -17.94 -5.68
C VAL A 98 -0.39 -18.92 -4.56
N CYS A 99 0.90 -19.23 -4.43
CA CYS A 99 1.43 -19.93 -3.27
C CYS A 99 1.64 -18.96 -2.09
N GLU A 100 2.00 -19.53 -0.93
CA GLU A 100 2.23 -18.80 0.32
C GLU A 100 3.26 -17.68 0.17
N THR A 101 4.37 -18.00 -0.46
CA THR A 101 5.50 -17.07 -0.62
C THR A 101 5.11 -15.86 -1.45
N ILE A 102 4.33 -16.05 -2.51
CA ILE A 102 3.84 -14.96 -3.34
C ILE A 102 2.73 -14.17 -2.63
N ALA A 103 1.90 -14.81 -1.81
CA ALA A 103 0.93 -14.10 -1.00
C ALA A 103 1.60 -13.15 0.00
N ALA A 104 2.63 -13.61 0.71
CA ALA A 104 3.42 -12.78 1.62
C ALA A 104 4.13 -11.64 0.86
N LEU A 105 4.73 -11.93 -0.30
CA LEU A 105 5.32 -10.92 -1.17
C LEU A 105 4.31 -9.83 -1.56
N ALA A 106 3.13 -10.26 -2.03
CA ALA A 106 2.06 -9.35 -2.45
C ALA A 106 1.58 -8.47 -1.30
N GLN A 107 1.38 -9.04 -0.11
CA GLN A 107 0.96 -8.31 1.08
C GLN A 107 1.92 -7.17 1.40
N THR A 108 3.20 -7.50 1.55
CA THR A 108 4.23 -6.52 1.93
C THR A 108 4.41 -5.46 0.84
N ALA A 109 4.53 -5.87 -0.42
CA ALA A 109 4.73 -4.95 -1.54
C ALA A 109 3.52 -4.01 -1.71
N HIS A 110 2.30 -4.52 -1.58
CA HIS A 110 1.07 -3.74 -1.73
C HIS A 110 0.92 -2.70 -0.62
N GLN A 111 1.17 -3.09 0.64
CA GLN A 111 1.15 -2.18 1.78
C GLN A 111 2.12 -1.02 1.62
N LEU A 112 3.36 -1.29 1.16
CA LEU A 112 4.35 -0.26 0.87
C LEU A 112 3.87 0.67 -0.25
N LYS A 113 3.40 0.09 -1.36
CA LYS A 113 3.07 0.83 -2.57
C LYS A 113 1.91 1.81 -2.40
N HIS A 114 0.93 1.44 -1.58
CA HIS A 114 -0.30 2.20 -1.42
C HIS A 114 -0.41 2.94 -0.08
N HIS A 115 0.63 2.95 0.75
CA HIS A 115 0.57 3.59 2.06
C HIS A 115 0.21 5.09 1.98
N VAL A 116 0.90 5.86 1.13
CA VAL A 116 0.65 7.30 0.96
C VAL A 116 -0.77 7.56 0.43
N TYR A 117 -1.24 6.74 -0.51
CA TYR A 117 -2.61 6.82 -1.00
C TYR A 117 -3.64 6.56 0.10
N HIS A 118 -3.45 5.53 0.92
CA HIS A 118 -4.35 5.24 2.03
C HIS A 118 -4.32 6.31 3.12
N MET A 119 -3.15 6.90 3.40
CA MET A 119 -3.04 8.06 4.28
C MET A 119 -3.86 9.24 3.75
N PHE A 120 -3.76 9.52 2.45
CA PHE A 120 -4.53 10.57 1.80
C PHE A 120 -6.04 10.32 1.91
N CYS A 121 -6.52 9.11 1.61
CA CYS A 121 -7.94 8.76 1.77
C CYS A 121 -8.42 8.92 3.22
N HIS A 122 -7.60 8.48 4.19
CA HIS A 122 -7.95 8.61 5.61
C HIS A 122 -8.01 10.07 6.05
N ALA A 123 -7.08 10.91 5.60
CA ALA A 123 -7.11 12.35 5.85
C ALA A 123 -8.34 13.01 5.21
N GLN A 124 -8.69 12.65 3.98
CA GLN A 124 -9.91 13.15 3.33
C GLN A 124 -11.18 12.77 4.09
N GLN A 125 -11.25 11.53 4.59
CA GLN A 125 -12.38 11.09 5.42
C GLN A 125 -12.48 11.90 6.71
N LYS A 126 -11.36 12.10 7.42
CA LYS A 126 -11.31 12.91 8.64
C LYS A 126 -11.74 14.36 8.38
N VAL A 127 -11.30 14.96 7.27
CA VAL A 127 -11.75 16.30 6.85
C VAL A 127 -13.25 16.32 6.59
N ALA A 128 -13.79 15.32 5.88
CA ALA A 128 -15.23 15.24 5.60
C ALA A 128 -16.07 15.08 6.87
N GLU A 129 -15.64 14.27 7.83
CA GLU A 129 -16.29 14.09 9.13
C GLU A 129 -16.31 15.40 9.92
N LEU A 130 -15.19 16.13 9.98
CA LEU A 130 -15.11 17.42 10.66
C LEU A 130 -15.94 18.50 9.96
N GLN A 131 -15.96 18.53 8.62
CA GLN A 131 -16.79 19.46 7.84
C GLN A 131 -18.29 19.18 8.06
N ALA A 132 -18.68 17.91 8.17
CA ALA A 132 -20.07 17.55 8.46
C ALA A 132 -20.53 18.06 9.83
N LEU A 133 -19.63 18.06 10.82
CA LEU A 133 -19.88 18.60 12.17
C LEU A 133 -19.84 20.13 12.21
N ASN A 134 -18.97 20.74 11.41
CA ASN A 134 -18.77 22.20 11.34
C ASN A 134 -18.79 22.69 9.89
N PRO A 135 -19.97 22.85 9.25
CA PRO A 135 -20.08 23.16 7.82
C PRO A 135 -19.48 24.51 7.40
N THR A 136 -19.32 25.45 8.34
CA THR A 136 -18.73 26.77 8.08
C THR A 136 -17.24 26.82 8.32
N ALA A 137 -16.63 25.75 8.84
CA ALA A 137 -15.19 25.71 9.10
C ALA A 137 -14.42 25.82 7.78
N ASP A 138 -13.39 26.66 7.77
CA ASP A 138 -12.50 26.78 6.61
C ASP A 138 -11.41 25.70 6.62
N ALA A 139 -10.70 25.56 5.50
CA ALA A 139 -9.67 24.53 5.35
C ALA A 139 -8.53 24.65 6.38
N THR A 140 -8.20 25.87 6.82
CA THR A 140 -7.12 26.11 7.78
C THR A 140 -7.54 25.66 9.18
N GLU A 141 -8.77 25.96 9.58
CA GLU A 141 -9.34 25.51 10.84
C GLU A 141 -9.39 23.98 10.92
N LEU A 142 -9.85 23.33 9.85
CA LEU A 142 -9.90 21.86 9.78
C LEU A 142 -8.52 21.22 9.87
N ILE A 143 -7.54 21.75 9.12
CA ILE A 143 -6.15 21.27 9.18
C ILE A 143 -5.58 21.47 10.60
N SER A 144 -5.83 22.61 11.22
CA SER A 144 -5.35 22.88 12.59
C SER A 144 -5.92 21.88 13.61
N VAL A 145 -7.19 21.49 13.47
CA VAL A 145 -7.82 20.48 14.33
C VAL A 145 -7.18 19.11 14.09
N ILE A 146 -6.98 18.71 12.83
CA ILE A 146 -6.38 17.42 12.47
C ILE A 146 -4.93 17.34 12.96
N CYS A 147 -4.13 18.37 12.71
CA CYS A 147 -2.75 18.44 13.18
C CYS A 147 -2.63 18.54 14.70
N GLY A 148 -3.69 18.99 15.39
CA GLY A 148 -3.77 18.99 16.85
C GLY A 148 -4.18 17.64 17.45
N ASP A 149 -4.67 16.70 16.64
CA ASP A 149 -5.07 15.36 17.06
C ASP A 149 -3.84 14.44 17.13
N SER A 150 -3.12 14.52 18.25
CA SER A 150 -1.89 13.75 18.46
C SER A 150 -2.10 12.24 18.44
N ALA A 151 -3.28 11.76 18.86
CA ALA A 151 -3.62 10.33 18.84
C ALA A 151 -3.75 9.84 17.39
N TRP A 152 -4.46 10.60 16.55
CA TRP A 152 -4.58 10.28 15.13
C TRP A 152 -3.24 10.35 14.39
N LEU A 153 -2.41 11.35 14.67
CA LEU A 153 -1.06 11.44 14.10
C LEU A 153 -0.18 10.26 14.54
N GLN A 154 -0.23 9.87 15.81
CA GLN A 154 0.51 8.71 16.30
C GLN A 154 0.08 7.43 15.59
N GLU A 155 -1.22 7.22 15.37
CA GLU A 155 -1.73 6.05 14.64
C GLU A 155 -1.16 5.96 13.22
N LEU A 156 -1.03 7.10 12.52
CA LEU A 156 -0.41 7.15 11.19
C LEU A 156 1.06 6.73 11.24
N PHE A 157 1.83 7.24 12.22
CA PHE A 157 3.24 6.90 12.37
C PHE A 157 3.45 5.45 12.81
N ASP A 158 2.61 4.93 13.72
CA ASP A 158 2.66 3.52 14.14
C ASP A 158 2.38 2.59 12.96
N ARG A 159 1.43 2.96 12.10
CA ARG A 159 1.14 2.20 10.87
C ARG A 159 2.30 2.25 9.88
N PHE A 160 2.92 3.42 9.69
CA PHE A 160 4.12 3.55 8.87
C PHE A 160 5.26 2.66 9.38
N ASP A 161 5.59 2.78 10.67
CA ASP A 161 6.64 1.98 11.31
C ASP A 161 6.35 0.47 11.20
N SER A 162 5.11 0.05 11.43
CA SER A 162 4.71 -1.34 11.26
C SER A 162 4.92 -1.88 9.84
N ILE A 163 4.59 -1.08 8.82
CA ILE A 163 4.80 -1.47 7.41
C ILE A 163 6.30 -1.57 7.10
N MET A 164 7.10 -0.63 7.59
CA MET A 164 8.55 -0.62 7.39
C MET A 164 9.20 -1.84 8.07
N GLN A 165 8.82 -2.16 9.30
CA GLN A 165 9.30 -3.35 10.01
C GLN A 165 8.90 -4.64 9.31
N GLN A 166 7.66 -4.75 8.82
CA GLN A 166 7.21 -5.91 8.04
C GLN A 166 8.02 -6.07 6.75
N ALA A 167 8.30 -4.97 6.05
CA ALA A 167 9.15 -4.97 4.87
C ALA A 167 10.57 -5.42 5.18
N ASP A 168 11.19 -4.89 6.22
CA ASP A 168 12.54 -5.24 6.63
C ASP A 168 12.61 -6.72 7.05
N LEU A 169 11.66 -7.23 7.84
CA LEU A 169 11.55 -8.64 8.19
C LEU A 169 11.42 -9.54 6.96
N TYR A 170 10.56 -9.14 6.01
CA TYR A 170 10.42 -9.86 4.74
C TYR A 170 11.76 -9.87 3.98
N ILE A 171 12.44 -8.73 3.85
CA ILE A 171 13.73 -8.65 3.15
C ILE A 171 14.76 -9.56 3.84
N PHE A 172 14.95 -9.44 5.15
CA PHE A 172 15.96 -10.22 5.88
C PHE A 172 15.69 -11.73 5.83
N SER A 173 14.42 -12.15 5.95
CA SER A 173 14.07 -13.58 5.87
C SER A 173 14.31 -14.20 4.48
N ASN A 174 14.43 -13.37 3.44
CA ASN A 174 14.58 -13.83 2.06
C ASN A 174 15.99 -13.63 1.48
N VAL A 175 16.87 -12.87 2.16
CA VAL A 175 18.28 -12.68 1.76
C VAL A 175 19.14 -13.92 2.06
N GLU A 176 18.76 -14.79 3.00
CA GLU A 176 19.54 -15.99 3.33
C GLU A 176 19.35 -17.18 2.36
N ILE A 177 18.45 -17.10 1.37
CA ILE A 177 18.14 -18.22 0.45
C ILE A 177 18.91 -18.10 -0.90
N ALA A 178 19.75 -17.07 -1.06
CA ALA A 178 20.51 -16.83 -2.28
C ALA A 178 21.99 -17.28 -2.15
N TRP A 179 22.24 -18.58 -1.99
CA TRP A 179 23.55 -19.21 -2.21
C TRP A 179 23.41 -20.57 -2.89
#